data_AF-A0A562WDG3-F1
#
_entry.id   AF-A0A562WDG3-F1
#
_cell.length_a   1.000
_cell.length_b   1.000
_cell.length_c   1.000
_cell.angle_alpha   90.00
_cell.angle_beta   90.00
_cell.angle_gamma   90.00
#
_symmetry.space_group_name_H-M   'P 1'
#
loop_
_entity.id
_entity.type
_entity.pdbx_description
1 polymer ?
#
loop_
_entity_poly.entity_id
_entity_poly.type
_entity_poly.pdbx_seq_one_letter_code
_entity_poly.pdbx_strand_id
1 'polypeptide(L)'
;MSTGQPPSTIGLTTISRTVASLAVGVVHTLERAVVGEERIRTARGNAWEAVCADRARADRRAELNRLVEELAAARAAARTDERQPVS
;
A
#
# COMPACT_ATOMS: atom_id res chain seq x y z
N MET A 1 -48.47 30.87 -38.86
CA MET A 1 -47.96 30.46 -37.53
C MET A 1 -46.62 29.77 -37.75
N SER A 2 -45.54 30.36 -37.22
CA SER A 2 -44.17 29.85 -37.39
C SER A 2 -43.93 28.71 -36.40
N THR A 3 -43.66 27.50 -36.90
CA THR A 3 -43.26 26.35 -36.09
C THR A 3 -41.80 26.54 -35.68
N GLY A 4 -41.58 27.12 -34.50
CA GLY A 4 -40.26 27.26 -33.90
C GLY A 4 -39.64 25.90 -33.65
N GLN A 5 -38.68 25.52 -34.47
CA GLN A 5 -37.83 24.34 -34.27
C GLN A 5 -36.96 24.57 -33.01
N PRO A 6 -36.93 23.65 -32.05
CA PRO A 6 -36.10 23.81 -30.86
C PRO A 6 -34.61 23.80 -31.26
N PRO A 7 -33.77 24.62 -30.62
CA PRO A 7 -32.36 24.77 -31.00
C PRO A 7 -31.60 23.46 -30.80
N SER A 8 -30.82 23.11 -31.82
CA SER A 8 -29.97 21.92 -31.98
C SER A 8 -28.88 21.72 -30.91
N THR A 9 -28.82 22.59 -29.90
CA THR A 9 -27.86 22.59 -28.78
C THR A 9 -28.00 21.36 -27.88
N ILE A 10 -29.19 20.75 -27.82
CA ILE A 10 -29.46 19.51 -27.07
C ILE A 10 -28.76 18.29 -27.71
N GLY A 11 -28.50 18.32 -29.03
CA GLY A 11 -27.84 17.23 -29.73
C GLY A 11 -26.33 17.18 -29.49
N LEU A 12 -25.64 18.31 -29.64
CA LEU A 12 -24.18 18.36 -29.52
C LEU A 12 -23.69 18.07 -28.10
N THR A 13 -24.29 18.69 -27.08
CA THR A 13 -23.86 18.50 -25.68
C THR A 13 -24.13 17.08 -25.17
N THR A 14 -25.23 16.48 -25.61
CA THR A 14 -25.55 15.08 -25.31
C THR A 14 -24.54 14.16 -25.97
N ILE A 15 -24.29 14.32 -27.28
CA ILE A 15 -23.29 13.52 -28.01
C ILE A 15 -21.90 13.68 -27.39
N SER A 16 -21.48 14.91 -27.07
CA SER A 16 -20.19 15.18 -26.41
C SER A 16 -20.09 14.49 -25.05
N ARG A 17 -21.18 14.47 -24.26
CA ARG A 17 -21.20 13.77 -22.97
C ARG A 17 -21.09 12.25 -23.15
N THR A 18 -21.74 11.69 -24.16
CA THR A 18 -21.65 10.25 -24.47
C THR A 18 -20.23 9.88 -24.90
N VAL A 19 -19.64 10.65 -25.80
CA VAL A 19 -18.25 10.44 -26.26
C VAL A 19 -17.27 10.58 -25.09
N ALA A 20 -17.42 11.60 -24.26
CA ALA A 20 -16.58 11.78 -23.06
C ALA A 20 -16.72 10.59 -22.10
N SER A 21 -17.94 10.10 -21.85
CA SER A 21 -18.19 8.95 -20.98
C SER A 21 -17.57 7.66 -21.52
N LEU A 22 -17.60 7.45 -22.85
CA LEU A 22 -16.99 6.29 -23.49
C LEU A 22 -15.45 6.38 -23.45
N ALA A 23 -14.90 7.58 -23.68
CA ALA A 23 -13.46 7.82 -23.62
C ALA A 23 -12.88 7.52 -22.23
N VAL A 24 -13.61 7.81 -21.15
CA VAL A 24 -13.18 7.48 -19.78
C VAL A 24 -12.94 5.98 -19.61
N GLY A 25 -13.82 5.12 -20.13
CA GLY A 25 -13.65 3.66 -20.05
C GLY A 25 -12.42 3.16 -20.83
N VAL A 26 -12.15 3.78 -21.98
CA VAL A 26 -10.98 3.44 -22.81
C VAL A 26 -9.67 3.87 -22.15
N VAL A 27 -9.61 5.10 -21.62
CA VAL A 27 -8.44 5.61 -20.89
C VAL A 27 -8.14 4.74 -19.67
N HIS A 28 -9.16 4.40 -18.88
CA HIS A 28 -8.98 3.56 -17.70
C HIS A 28 -8.42 2.16 -18.05
N THR A 29 -8.90 1.58 -19.15
CA THR A 29 -8.43 0.26 -19.61
C THR A 29 -7.00 0.34 -20.15
N LEU A 30 -6.66 1.41 -20.88
CA LEU A 30 -5.31 1.64 -21.40
C LEU A 30 -4.30 1.93 -20.28
N GLU A 31 -4.67 2.72 -19.28
CA GLU A 31 -3.85 2.94 -18.09
C GLU A 31 -3.52 1.59 -17.42
N ARG A 32 -4.52 0.71 -17.27
CA ARG A 32 -4.30 -0.63 -16.70
C ARG A 32 -3.40 -1.51 -17.57
N ALA A 33 -3.57 -1.48 -18.88
CA ALA A 33 -2.77 -2.27 -19.81
C ALA A 33 -1.31 -1.79 -19.92
N VAL A 34 -1.08 -0.47 -19.90
CA VAL A 34 0.26 0.14 -20.07
C VAL A 34 1.03 0.19 -18.74
N VAL A 35 0.38 0.62 -17.66
CA VAL A 35 0.99 0.64 -16.33
C VAL A 35 1.14 -0.80 -15.83
N GLY A 36 0.26 -1.72 -16.20
CA GLY A 36 0.30 -3.11 -15.74
C GLY A 36 -0.27 -3.23 -14.32
N GLU A 37 -0.99 -4.31 -14.08
CA GLU A 37 -1.79 -4.50 -12.87
C GLU A 37 -0.99 -4.37 -11.56
N GLU A 38 0.26 -4.86 -11.59
CA GLU A 38 1.21 -4.84 -10.46
C GLU A 38 1.66 -3.43 -10.07
N ARG A 39 1.65 -2.46 -11.02
CA ARG A 39 2.08 -1.07 -10.76
C ARG A 39 0.93 -0.14 -10.41
N ILE A 40 -0.30 -0.62 -10.40
CA ILE A 40 -1.48 0.15 -9.96
C ILE A 40 -1.64 -0.06 -8.46
N ARG A 41 -1.52 1.03 -7.69
CA ARG A 41 -1.73 0.99 -6.23
C ARG A 41 -3.19 0.71 -5.91
N THR A 42 -3.53 -0.57 -5.74
CA THR A 42 -4.84 -0.99 -5.24
C THR A 42 -4.88 -0.96 -3.72
N ALA A 43 -6.06 -0.79 -3.13
CA ALA A 43 -6.22 -0.86 -1.67
C ALA A 43 -5.71 -2.20 -1.11
N ARG A 44 -5.96 -3.31 -1.83
CA ARG A 44 -5.46 -4.64 -1.49
C ARG A 44 -3.94 -4.72 -1.55
N GLY A 45 -3.31 -4.16 -2.59
CA GLY A 45 -1.86 -4.12 -2.74
C GLY A 45 -1.18 -3.34 -1.61
N ASN A 46 -1.69 -2.15 -1.31
CA ASN A 46 -1.17 -1.32 -0.21
C ASN A 46 -1.30 -2.03 1.15
N ALA A 47 -2.42 -2.71 1.40
CA ALA A 47 -2.63 -3.47 2.63
C ALA A 47 -1.62 -4.62 2.75
N TRP A 48 -1.34 -5.32 1.65
CA TRP A 48 -0.37 -6.41 1.64
C TRP A 48 1.07 -5.91 1.89
N GLU A 49 1.46 -4.79 1.26
CA GLU A 49 2.77 -4.15 1.52
C GLU A 49 2.93 -3.76 2.99
N ALA A 50 1.88 -3.19 3.60
CA ALA A 50 1.90 -2.83 5.02
C ALA A 50 2.11 -4.07 5.91
N VAL A 51 1.41 -5.17 5.63
CA VAL A 51 1.58 -6.44 6.36
C VAL A 51 2.99 -6.98 6.19
N CYS A 52 3.55 -6.97 4.99
CA CYS A 52 4.93 -7.39 4.75
C CYS A 52 5.93 -6.54 5.55
N ALA A 53 5.73 -5.21 5.58
CA ALA A 53 6.55 -4.32 6.38
C ALA A 53 6.43 -4.60 7.89
N ASP A 54 5.23 -4.94 8.38
CA ASP A 54 5.00 -5.28 9.78
C ASP A 54 5.64 -6.61 10.18
N ARG A 55 5.61 -7.62 9.31
CA ARG A 55 6.35 -8.87 9.50
C ARG A 55 7.85 -8.59 9.60
N ALA A 56 8.41 -7.82 8.66
CA ALA A 56 9.83 -7.46 8.70
C ALA A 56 10.22 -6.62 9.95
N ARG A 57 9.31 -5.81 10.49
CA ARG A 57 9.51 -5.14 11.77
C ARG A 57 9.46 -6.13 12.95
N ALA A 58 8.57 -7.11 12.91
CA ALA A 58 8.46 -8.14 13.94
C ALA A 58 9.72 -9.00 13.99
N ASP A 59 10.23 -9.43 12.84
CA ASP A 59 11.46 -10.24 12.75
C ASP A 59 12.66 -9.48 13.34
N ARG A 60 12.81 -8.20 13.01
CA ARG A 60 13.85 -7.34 13.59
C ARG A 60 13.71 -7.16 15.10
N ARG A 61 12.49 -7.03 15.61
CA ARG A 61 12.25 -6.96 17.07
C ARG A 61 12.60 -8.27 17.76
N ALA A 62 12.28 -9.41 17.15
CA ALA A 62 12.61 -10.73 17.68
C ALA A 62 14.13 -10.91 17.79
N GLU A 63 14.88 -10.51 16.76
CA GLU A 63 16.34 -10.56 16.78
C GLU A 63 16.93 -9.64 17.85
N LEU A 64 16.43 -8.41 17.98
CA LEU A 64 16.89 -7.50 19.02
C LEU A 64 16.60 -8.04 20.43
N ASN A 65 15.41 -8.61 20.65
CA ASN A 65 15.06 -9.23 21.93
C ASN A 65 16.02 -10.38 22.27
N ARG A 66 16.34 -11.23 21.29
CA ARG A 66 17.31 -12.31 21.47
C ARG A 66 18.68 -11.77 21.91
N LEU A 67 19.20 -10.76 21.23
CA LEU A 67 20.50 -10.15 21.59
C LEU A 67 20.47 -9.52 22.99
N VAL A 68 19.35 -8.90 23.37
CA VAL A 68 19.17 -8.32 24.71
C VAL A 68 19.14 -9.42 25.78
N GLU A 69 18.47 -10.53 25.52
CA GLU A 69 18.44 -11.70 26.41
C GLU A 69 19.83 -12.31 26.61
N GLU A 70 20.58 -12.50 25.51
CA GLU A 70 21.95 -13.00 25.56
C GLU A 70 22.86 -12.06 26.38
N LEU A 71 22.74 -10.75 26.17
CA LEU A 71 23.50 -9.75 26.93
C LEU A 71 23.10 -9.74 28.42
N ALA A 72 21.82 -9.86 28.73
CA ALA A 72 21.33 -9.90 30.10
C ALA A 72 21.82 -11.16 30.83
N ALA A 73 21.82 -12.31 30.16
CA ALA A 73 22.35 -13.57 30.68
C ALA A 73 23.86 -13.47 30.96
N ALA A 74 24.64 -12.92 30.03
CA ALA A 74 26.08 -12.69 30.22
C ALA A 74 26.37 -11.80 31.43
N ARG A 75 25.61 -10.71 31.61
CA ARG A 75 25.73 -9.83 32.78
C ARG A 75 25.32 -10.52 34.08
N ALA A 76 24.34 -11.42 34.05
CA ALA A 76 23.94 -12.18 35.23
C ALA A 76 25.03 -13.19 35.63
N ALA A 77 25.65 -13.88 34.66
CA ALA A 77 26.75 -14.80 34.90
C ALA A 77 27.97 -14.10 35.53
N ALA A 78 28.39 -12.96 34.96
CA ALA A 78 29.53 -12.18 35.51
C ALA A 78 29.32 -11.76 36.97
N ARG A 79 28.11 -11.31 37.33
CA ARG A 79 27.77 -10.95 38.72
C ARG A 79 27.73 -12.14 39.68
N THR A 80 27.54 -13.36 39.16
CA THR A 80 27.51 -14.58 39.96
C THR A 80 28.93 -15.05 40.26
N ASP A 81 29.83 -14.92 39.26
CA ASP A 81 31.26 -15.21 39.38
C ASP A 81 31.94 -14.27 40.41
N GLU A 82 31.66 -12.96 40.36
CA GLU A 82 32.14 -11.98 41.35
C GLU A 82 31.68 -12.27 42.79
N ARG A 83 30.58 -13.01 42.97
CA ARG A 83 30.04 -13.36 44.29
C ARG A 83 30.56 -14.67 44.85
N GLN A 84 31.33 -15.45 44.08
CA GLN A 84 31.88 -16.71 44.56
C GLN A 84 33.16 -16.41 45.39
N PRO A 85 33.17 -16.63 46.71
CA PRO A 85 34.35 -16.35 47.53
C PRO A 85 35.42 -17.40 47.22
N VAL A 86 36.60 -16.95 46.81
CA VAL A 86 37.82 -17.75 46.77
C VAL A 86 38.07 -18.33 48.17
N SER A 87 37.96 -19.66 48.29
CA SER A 87 38.33 -20.43 49.49
C SER A 87 39.79 -20.86 49.43
#